data_AF-A0A962JXD6-F1
#
_entry.id   AF-A0A962JXD6-F1
#
_cell.length_a   1.000
_cell.length_b   1.000
_cell.length_c   1.000
_cell.angle_alpha   90.00
_cell.angle_beta   90.00
_cell.angle_gamma   90.00
#
_symmetry.space_group_name_H-M   'P 1'
#
loop_
_entity.id
_entity.type
_entity.pdbx_description
1 polymer ?
#
loop_
_entity_poly.entity_id
_entity_poly.type
_entity_poly.pdbx_seq_one_letter_code
_entity_poly.pdbx_strand_id
1 'polypeptide(L)'
;MATTWTTACPDWADRLRAGKSIIPAPIFPEEAERALAVFCQLRIVDAPGQPTFGEASEPWVLEYVAAIFGSYDAETGRRLIRETLMLIPKKNGKSTLAAGIMLTALILNWRQSAEMIILAPTVEVANNAFAPARDMVKADEELSALFHVQDHYRQITHRTMDATLKVVA
;
A
#
# COMPACT_ATOMS: atom_id res chain seq x y z
N MET A 1 26.94 20.82 -2.15
CA MET A 1 26.73 19.71 -3.10
C MET A 1 25.34 19.18 -2.81
N ALA A 2 24.43 19.20 -3.79
CA ALA A 2 23.12 18.57 -3.60
C ALA A 2 23.36 17.07 -3.35
N THR A 3 22.89 16.56 -2.21
CA THR A 3 22.97 15.14 -1.88
C THR A 3 22.21 14.35 -2.94
N THR A 4 22.93 13.55 -3.73
CA THR A 4 22.31 12.62 -4.68
C THR A 4 21.48 11.60 -3.90
N TRP A 5 20.17 11.60 -4.11
CA TRP A 5 19.27 10.62 -3.50
C TRP A 5 19.60 9.21 -4.05
N THR A 6 19.58 8.19 -3.18
CA THR A 6 19.92 6.81 -3.57
C THR A 6 19.17 5.77 -2.73
N THR A 7 18.86 4.63 -3.34
CA THR A 7 18.38 3.42 -2.64
C THR A 7 19.52 2.57 -2.07
N ALA A 8 20.78 2.92 -2.35
CA ALA A 8 21.92 2.17 -1.85
C ALA A 8 21.97 2.19 -0.31
N CYS A 9 22.00 1.00 0.29
CA CYS A 9 22.15 0.82 1.73
C CYS A 9 23.26 -0.20 1.99
N PRO A 10 24.56 0.13 1.75
CA PRO A 10 25.65 -0.84 1.82
C PRO A 10 25.84 -1.43 3.23
N ASP A 11 25.44 -0.70 4.26
CA ASP A 11 25.49 -1.05 5.67
C ASP A 11 24.20 -1.72 6.18
N TRP A 12 23.29 -2.16 5.29
CA TRP A 12 21.97 -2.68 5.66
C TRP A 12 22.01 -3.79 6.73
N ALA A 13 23.02 -4.66 6.69
CA ALA A 13 23.14 -5.76 7.63
C ALA A 13 23.40 -5.27 9.06
N ASP A 14 24.26 -4.25 9.21
CA ASP A 14 24.55 -3.64 10.51
C ASP A 14 23.38 -2.80 11.02
N ARG A 15 22.66 -2.14 10.12
CA ARG A 15 21.42 -1.42 10.47
C ARG A 15 20.37 -2.35 11.05
N LEU A 16 20.09 -3.48 10.39
CA LEU A 16 19.14 -4.47 10.90
C LEU A 16 19.56 -5.02 12.27
N ARG A 17 20.86 -5.32 12.47
CA ARG A 17 21.38 -5.76 13.78
C ARG A 17 21.22 -4.70 14.86
N ALA A 18 21.34 -3.43 14.51
CA ALA A 18 21.20 -2.30 15.41
C ALA A 18 19.73 -1.81 15.55
N GLY A 19 18.75 -2.48 14.94
CA GLY A 19 17.35 -2.04 14.94
C GLY A 19 17.11 -0.73 14.19
N LYS A 20 18.00 -0.35 13.28
CA LYS A 20 17.90 0.86 12.45
C LYS A 20 17.21 0.53 11.13
N SER A 21 16.46 1.50 10.61
CA SER A 21 15.77 1.36 9.34
C SER A 21 16.74 1.20 8.16
N ILE A 22 16.37 0.31 7.24
CA ILE A 22 17.01 0.13 5.94
C ILE A 22 16.21 0.77 4.80
N ILE A 23 15.07 1.39 5.12
CA ILE A 23 14.17 1.99 4.15
C ILE A 23 14.67 3.41 3.85
N PRO A 24 14.89 3.77 2.57
CA PRO A 24 15.33 5.11 2.22
C PRO A 24 14.21 6.13 2.50
N ALA A 25 14.60 7.36 2.82
CA ALA A 25 13.66 8.46 2.95
C ALA A 25 12.90 8.70 1.62
N PRO A 26 11.63 9.13 1.67
CA PRO A 26 10.87 9.48 0.46
C PRO A 26 11.59 10.56 -0.36
N ILE A 27 11.50 10.47 -1.69
CA ILE A 27 12.04 11.47 -2.61
C ILE A 27 11.17 12.74 -2.55
N PHE A 28 9.86 12.56 -2.47
CA PHE A 28 8.83 13.58 -2.37
C PHE A 28 8.08 13.41 -1.04
N PRO A 29 8.51 14.12 0.03
CA PRO A 29 7.91 13.97 1.36
C PRO A 29 6.42 14.29 1.41
N GLU A 30 5.97 15.30 0.66
CA GLU A 30 4.55 15.71 0.64
C GLU A 30 3.63 14.59 0.10
N GLU A 31 4.07 13.89 -0.95
CA GLU A 31 3.33 12.73 -1.49
C GLU A 31 3.33 11.54 -0.53
N ALA A 32 4.41 11.35 0.23
CA ALA A 32 4.46 10.36 1.29
C ALA A 32 3.49 10.68 2.44
N GLU A 33 3.47 11.94 2.89
CA GLU A 33 2.56 12.40 3.96
C GLU A 33 1.08 12.26 3.55
N ARG A 34 0.74 12.67 2.32
CA ARG A 34 -0.61 12.50 1.77
C ARG A 34 -1.03 11.04 1.75
N ALA A 35 -0.13 10.14 1.37
CA ALA A 35 -0.43 8.72 1.34
C ALA A 35 -0.55 8.10 2.73
N LEU A 36 0.29 8.50 3.67
CA LEU A 36 0.19 8.07 5.07
C LEU A 36 -1.11 8.54 5.71
N ALA A 37 -1.58 9.75 5.39
CA ALA A 37 -2.86 10.25 5.88
C ALA A 37 -4.03 9.34 5.48
N VAL A 38 -4.02 8.78 4.27
CA VAL A 38 -5.01 7.79 3.82
C VAL A 38 -4.75 6.42 4.44
N PHE A 39 -3.54 5.89 4.29
CA PHE A 39 -3.17 4.55 4.73
C PHE A 39 -3.45 4.34 6.21
N CYS A 40 -3.09 5.31 7.05
CA CYS A 40 -3.25 5.24 8.49
C CYS A 40 -4.72 5.24 8.96
N GLN A 41 -5.68 5.61 8.11
CA GLN A 41 -7.12 5.58 8.44
C GLN A 41 -7.79 4.24 8.06
N LEU A 42 -7.16 3.43 7.21
CA LEU A 42 -7.73 2.14 6.80
C LEU A 42 -7.77 1.16 7.99
N ARG A 43 -8.91 0.48 8.18
CA ARG A 43 -9.13 -0.48 9.28
C ARG A 43 -8.63 -1.88 8.95
N ILE A 44 -7.95 -2.50 9.91
CA ILE A 44 -7.57 -3.91 9.85
C ILE A 44 -8.74 -4.73 10.43
N VAL A 45 -9.73 -5.02 9.58
CA VAL A 45 -11.04 -5.56 10.01
C VAL A 45 -10.95 -6.94 10.66
N ASP A 46 -9.97 -7.76 10.28
CA ASP A 46 -9.75 -9.10 10.83
C ASP A 46 -8.96 -9.10 12.15
N ALA A 47 -8.47 -7.94 12.60
CA ALA A 47 -7.81 -7.80 13.89
C ALA A 47 -8.81 -7.50 15.03
N PRO A 48 -8.57 -8.02 16.25
CA PRO A 48 -9.39 -7.69 17.41
C PRO A 48 -9.48 -6.18 17.64
N GLY A 49 -10.71 -5.66 17.79
CA GLY A 49 -10.95 -4.22 17.94
C GLY A 49 -10.90 -3.41 16.65
N GLN A 50 -10.58 -4.03 15.51
CA GLN A 50 -10.50 -3.39 14.19
C GLN A 50 -9.72 -2.06 14.18
N PRO A 51 -8.47 -2.06 14.72
CA PRO A 51 -7.65 -0.85 14.72
C PRO A 51 -7.35 -0.41 13.30
N THR A 52 -7.04 0.86 13.16
CA THR A 52 -6.50 1.41 11.93
C THR A 52 -5.03 1.02 11.75
N PHE A 53 -4.50 1.11 10.53
CA PHE A 53 -3.05 0.94 10.33
C PHE A 53 -2.24 1.98 11.11
N GLY A 54 -2.75 3.20 11.34
CA GLY A 54 -2.05 4.21 12.13
C GLY A 54 -1.87 3.81 13.59
N GLU A 55 -2.80 3.04 14.14
CA GLU A 55 -2.76 2.56 15.53
C GLU A 55 -1.96 1.27 15.69
N ALA A 56 -1.95 0.40 14.67
CA ALA A 56 -1.40 -0.95 14.77
C ALA A 56 -0.01 -1.13 14.13
N SER A 57 0.43 -0.22 13.26
CA SER A 57 1.66 -0.39 12.48
C SER A 57 2.92 -0.05 13.27
N GLU A 58 3.98 -0.85 13.09
CA GLU A 58 5.32 -0.49 13.53
C GLU A 58 5.91 0.63 12.66
N PRO A 59 6.87 1.43 13.17
CA PRO A 59 7.44 2.56 12.43
C PRO A 59 7.96 2.20 11.03
N TRP A 60 8.62 1.04 10.88
CA TRP A 60 9.16 0.61 9.59
C TRP A 60 8.07 0.38 8.53
N VAL A 61 6.84 0.02 8.93
CA VAL A 61 5.72 -0.15 7.99
C VAL A 61 5.35 1.20 7.39
N LEU A 62 5.26 2.23 8.23
CA LEU A 62 4.94 3.59 7.79
C LEU A 62 6.08 4.17 6.94
N GLU A 63 7.33 3.92 7.30
CA GLU A 63 8.49 4.27 6.46
C GLU A 63 8.42 3.58 5.09
N TYR A 64 8.01 2.31 5.04
CA TYR A 64 7.90 1.55 3.78
C TYR A 64 6.81 2.13 2.89
N VAL A 65 5.64 2.44 3.45
CA VAL A 65 4.54 3.12 2.74
C VAL A 65 4.99 4.49 2.26
N ALA A 66 5.65 5.28 3.11
CA ALA A 66 6.19 6.59 2.77
C ALA A 66 7.17 6.50 1.58
N ALA A 67 8.10 5.54 1.60
CA ALA A 67 9.06 5.35 0.52
C ALA A 67 8.39 4.93 -0.79
N ILE A 68 7.34 4.09 -0.75
CA ILE A 68 6.55 3.73 -1.93
C ILE A 68 5.89 4.98 -2.51
N PHE A 69 5.10 5.71 -1.72
CA PHE A 69 4.28 6.80 -2.26
C PHE A 69 5.09 8.07 -2.54
N GLY A 70 6.07 8.38 -1.69
CA GLY A 70 7.02 9.47 -1.89
C GLY A 70 8.05 9.22 -3.00
N SER A 71 7.89 8.18 -3.82
CA SER A 71 8.65 8.01 -5.06
C SER A 71 7.94 8.58 -6.29
N TYR A 72 6.74 9.15 -6.10
CA TYR A 72 5.91 9.69 -7.16
C TYR A 72 6.13 11.21 -7.30
N ASP A 73 6.53 11.64 -8.50
CA ASP A 73 6.60 13.03 -8.88
C ASP A 73 5.22 13.47 -9.39
N ALA A 74 4.51 14.28 -8.59
CA ALA A 74 3.17 14.74 -8.92
C ALA A 74 3.14 15.78 -10.06
N GLU A 75 4.24 16.51 -10.31
CA GLU A 75 4.31 17.50 -11.39
C GLU A 75 4.45 16.81 -12.75
N THR A 76 5.33 15.81 -12.83
CA THR A 76 5.60 15.09 -14.09
C THR A 76 4.77 13.83 -14.27
N GLY A 77 4.13 13.37 -13.20
CA GLY A 77 3.37 12.12 -13.14
C GLY A 77 4.25 10.86 -13.15
N ARG A 78 5.57 11.01 -12.95
CA ARG A 78 6.53 9.89 -13.03
C ARG A 78 6.78 9.27 -11.67
N ARG A 79 6.81 7.94 -11.62
CA ARG A 79 7.27 7.19 -10.45
C ARG A 79 8.74 6.83 -10.61
N LEU A 80 9.59 7.35 -9.72
CA LEU A 80 11.05 7.16 -9.80
C LEU A 80 11.49 5.80 -9.25
N ILE A 81 10.80 5.26 -8.24
CA ILE A 81 10.99 3.88 -7.74
C ILE A 81 9.82 3.04 -8.23
N ARG A 82 10.06 2.23 -9.27
CA ARG A 82 9.00 1.44 -9.92
C ARG A 82 8.75 0.09 -9.25
N GLU A 83 9.72 -0.43 -8.53
CA GLU A 83 9.69 -1.76 -7.94
C GLU A 83 10.19 -1.72 -6.50
N THR A 84 9.48 -2.41 -5.62
CA THR A 84 9.84 -2.55 -4.20
C THR A 84 9.67 -4.00 -3.78
N LEU A 85 10.62 -4.52 -2.99
CA LEU A 85 10.57 -5.88 -2.45
C LEU A 85 10.43 -5.82 -0.94
N MET A 86 9.48 -6.58 -0.40
CA MET A 86 9.36 -6.84 1.04
C MET A 86 9.62 -8.31 1.32
N LEU A 87 10.70 -8.60 2.05
CA LEU A 87 11.05 -9.96 2.46
C LEU A 87 10.98 -10.08 3.99
N ILE A 88 9.84 -10.53 4.51
CA ILE A 88 9.63 -10.69 5.95
C ILE A 88 9.07 -12.08 6.31
N PRO A 89 9.30 -12.59 7.55
CA PRO A 89 8.84 -13.91 7.97
C PRO A 89 7.32 -14.08 7.97
N LYS A 90 6.83 -15.32 7.90
CA LYS A 90 5.38 -15.65 8.01
C LYS A 90 4.79 -15.05 9.31
N LYS A 91 3.47 -14.79 9.31
CA LYS A 91 2.72 -14.20 10.44
C LYS A 91 3.11 -12.77 10.84
N ASN A 92 3.60 -11.97 9.88
CA ASN A 92 3.92 -10.54 10.06
C ASN A 92 3.04 -9.64 9.18
N GLY A 93 1.76 -9.98 8.99
CA GLY A 93 0.80 -9.09 8.31
C GLY A 93 1.04 -8.75 6.83
N LYS A 94 1.95 -9.45 6.12
CA LYS A 94 2.32 -9.16 4.71
C LYS A 94 1.15 -8.89 3.78
N SER A 95 0.16 -9.81 3.75
CA SER A 95 -0.93 -9.72 2.80
C SER A 95 -1.90 -8.60 3.14
N THR A 96 -2.16 -8.39 4.44
CA THR A 96 -2.94 -7.25 4.95
C THR A 96 -2.26 -5.92 4.60
N LEU A 97 -0.94 -5.82 4.78
CA LEU A 97 -0.17 -4.63 4.41
C LEU A 97 -0.21 -4.37 2.90
N ALA A 98 -0.03 -5.41 2.07
CA ALA A 98 -0.18 -5.30 0.62
C ALA A 98 -1.59 -4.81 0.24
N ALA A 99 -2.63 -5.30 0.90
CA ALA A 99 -4.00 -4.85 0.71
C ALA A 99 -4.17 -3.36 1.02
N GLY A 100 -3.68 -2.89 2.16
CA GLY A 100 -3.72 -1.48 2.56
C GLY A 100 -2.95 -0.58 1.60
N ILE A 101 -1.76 -0.99 1.15
CA ILE A 101 -0.97 -0.26 0.14
C ILE A 101 -1.74 -0.16 -1.18
N MET A 102 -2.29 -1.26 -1.67
CA MET A 102 -3.00 -1.28 -2.96
C MET A 102 -4.30 -0.48 -2.91
N LEU A 103 -5.04 -0.53 -1.79
CA LEU A 103 -6.24 0.28 -1.61
C LEU A 103 -5.89 1.77 -1.51
N THR A 104 -4.81 2.12 -0.79
CA THR A 104 -4.30 3.51 -0.74
C THR A 104 -3.93 4.01 -2.13
N ALA A 105 -3.27 3.18 -2.93
CA ALA A 105 -2.94 3.51 -4.32
C ALA A 105 -4.21 3.74 -5.17
N LEU A 106 -5.24 2.91 -4.99
CA LEU A 106 -6.52 3.07 -5.69
C LEU A 106 -7.27 4.34 -5.28
N ILE A 107 -7.24 4.70 -3.99
CA ILE A 107 -7.85 5.94 -3.45
C ILE A 107 -7.14 7.19 -4.01
N LEU A 108 -5.82 7.18 -4.06
CA LEU A 108 -5.02 8.33 -4.51
C LEU A 108 -4.86 8.41 -6.04
N ASN A 109 -5.32 7.40 -6.77
CA ASN A 109 -5.22 7.35 -8.21
C ASN A 109 -5.98 8.52 -8.85
N TRP A 110 -5.42 9.11 -9.90
CA TRP A 110 -6.08 10.16 -10.70
C TRP A 110 -6.32 9.71 -12.15
N ARG A 111 -5.85 8.52 -12.52
CA ARG A 111 -5.93 8.00 -13.89
C ARG A 111 -7.29 7.32 -14.12
N GLN A 112 -8.03 7.80 -15.12
CA GLN A 112 -9.24 7.14 -15.61
C GLN A 112 -8.93 5.72 -16.11
N SER A 113 -9.82 4.78 -15.78
CA SER A 113 -9.74 3.37 -16.17
C SER A 113 -8.42 2.67 -15.80
N ALA A 114 -7.75 3.13 -14.73
CA ALA A 114 -6.51 2.52 -14.26
C ALA A 114 -6.74 1.07 -13.80
N GLU A 115 -5.82 0.18 -14.17
CA GLU A 115 -5.85 -1.19 -13.73
C GLU A 115 -4.75 -1.44 -12.69
N MET A 116 -5.16 -1.94 -11.53
CA MET A 116 -4.29 -2.41 -10.46
C MET A 116 -4.57 -3.90 -10.23
N ILE A 117 -3.51 -4.68 -10.05
CA ILE A 117 -3.61 -6.14 -10.03
C ILE A 117 -3.03 -6.73 -8.76
N ILE A 118 -3.71 -7.73 -8.24
CA ILE A 118 -3.19 -8.68 -7.26
C ILE A 118 -2.86 -9.96 -8.03
N LEU A 119 -1.57 -10.27 -8.11
CA LEU A 119 -1.05 -11.45 -8.81
C LEU A 119 -0.47 -12.44 -7.80
N ALA A 120 -0.87 -13.70 -7.90
CA ALA A 120 -0.34 -14.78 -7.07
C ALA A 120 -0.40 -16.13 -7.80
N PRO A 121 0.36 -17.16 -7.37
CA PRO A 121 0.35 -18.47 -8.02
C PRO A 121 -1.01 -19.18 -8.00
N THR A 122 -1.88 -18.84 -7.04
CA THR A 122 -3.24 -19.37 -6.95
C THR A 122 -4.22 -18.28 -6.52
N VAL A 123 -5.49 -18.43 -6.91
CA VAL A 123 -6.58 -17.54 -6.47
C VAL A 123 -6.70 -17.51 -4.95
N GLU A 124 -6.49 -18.65 -4.29
CA GLU A 124 -6.51 -18.76 -2.82
C GLU A 124 -5.45 -17.86 -2.18
N VAL A 125 -4.23 -17.85 -2.73
CA VAL A 125 -3.16 -16.98 -2.22
C VAL A 125 -3.46 -15.51 -2.51
N ALA A 126 -4.00 -15.19 -3.69
CA ALA A 126 -4.41 -13.82 -4.03
C ALA A 126 -5.52 -13.28 -3.09
N ASN A 127 -6.45 -14.15 -2.66
CA ASN A 127 -7.52 -13.78 -1.73
C ASN A 127 -6.99 -13.29 -0.38
N ASN A 128 -5.78 -13.69 0.03
CA ASN A 128 -5.19 -13.19 1.28
C ASN A 128 -4.89 -11.68 1.25
N ALA A 129 -4.77 -11.07 0.06
CA ALA A 129 -4.64 -9.62 -0.10
C ALA A 129 -5.96 -8.98 -0.56
N PHE A 130 -6.75 -9.66 -1.39
CA PHE A 130 -8.02 -9.12 -1.85
C PHE A 130 -9.05 -9.00 -0.71
N ALA A 131 -9.20 -10.03 0.14
CA ALA A 131 -10.20 -10.02 1.20
C ALA A 131 -9.98 -8.88 2.22
N PRO A 132 -8.75 -8.60 2.71
CA PRO A 132 -8.54 -7.44 3.56
C PRO A 132 -8.86 -6.11 2.87
N ALA A 133 -8.48 -5.92 1.60
CA ALA A 133 -8.80 -4.68 0.86
C ALA A 133 -10.31 -4.50 0.70
N ARG A 134 -11.01 -5.59 0.39
CA ARG A 134 -12.47 -5.64 0.32
C ARG A 134 -13.12 -5.25 1.64
N ASP A 135 -12.62 -5.82 2.74
CA ASP A 135 -13.20 -5.62 4.07
C ASP A 135 -12.93 -4.21 4.57
N MET A 136 -11.76 -3.62 4.28
CA MET A 136 -11.47 -2.21 4.50
C MET A 136 -12.50 -1.29 3.84
N VAL A 137 -12.86 -1.55 2.57
CA VAL A 137 -13.88 -0.77 1.86
C VAL A 137 -15.26 -0.93 2.52
N LYS A 138 -15.65 -2.16 2.86
CA LYS A 138 -16.97 -2.45 3.47
C LYS A 138 -17.11 -1.91 4.89
N ALA A 139 -16.00 -1.69 5.60
CA ALA A 139 -15.99 -1.19 6.98
C ALA A 139 -16.09 0.35 7.07
N ASP A 140 -16.07 1.05 5.94
CA ASP A 140 -16.10 2.52 5.87
C ASP A 140 -17.21 2.97 4.91
N GLU A 141 -18.10 3.84 5.38
CA GLU A 141 -19.26 4.30 4.61
C GLU A 141 -18.85 5.17 3.42
N GLU A 142 -17.82 6.01 3.56
CA GLU A 142 -17.31 6.85 2.48
C GLU A 142 -16.64 6.00 1.40
N LEU A 143 -15.82 5.02 1.80
CA LEU A 143 -15.23 4.08 0.86
C LEU A 143 -16.30 3.22 0.18
N SER A 144 -17.33 2.78 0.89
CA SER A 144 -18.46 2.03 0.32
C SER A 144 -19.27 2.85 -0.68
N ALA A 145 -19.38 4.17 -0.46
CA ALA A 145 -20.00 5.08 -1.41
C ALA A 145 -19.11 5.32 -2.64
N LEU A 146 -17.79 5.37 -2.47
CA LEU A 146 -16.82 5.64 -3.55
C LEU A 146 -16.51 4.42 -4.41
N PHE A 147 -16.50 3.24 -3.81
CA PHE A 147 -16.09 1.99 -4.44
C PHE A 147 -17.25 1.02 -4.60
N HIS A 148 -17.17 0.20 -5.65
CA HIS A 148 -18.04 -0.94 -5.86
C HIS A 148 -17.21 -2.22 -5.68
N VAL A 149 -17.49 -2.95 -4.60
CA VAL A 149 -16.93 -4.28 -4.38
C VAL A 149 -17.75 -5.32 -5.15
N GLN A 150 -17.08 -6.08 -6.01
CA GLN A 150 -17.66 -7.18 -6.78
C GLN A 150 -17.00 -8.49 -6.34
N ASP A 151 -17.52 -9.10 -5.26
CA ASP A 151 -16.94 -10.28 -4.60
C ASP A 151 -16.67 -11.46 -5.56
N HIS A 152 -17.61 -11.78 -6.45
CA HIS A 152 -17.51 -12.92 -7.37
C HIS A 152 -16.43 -12.72 -8.44
N TYR A 153 -16.19 -11.47 -8.86
CA TYR A 153 -15.09 -11.11 -9.76
C TYR A 153 -13.77 -10.86 -9.04
N ARG A 154 -13.79 -10.78 -7.70
CA ARG A 154 -12.62 -10.38 -6.88
C ARG A 154 -12.04 -9.05 -7.35
N GLN A 155 -12.92 -8.07 -7.49
CA GLN A 155 -12.61 -6.74 -8.01
C GLN A 155 -13.22 -5.65 -7.11
N ILE A 156 -12.48 -4.56 -6.94
CA ILE A 156 -12.93 -3.29 -6.36
C ILE A 156 -12.84 -2.24 -7.47
N THR A 157 -13.95 -1.56 -7.76
CA THR A 157 -14.04 -0.55 -8.83
C THR A 157 -14.29 0.84 -8.24
N HIS A 158 -13.47 1.82 -8.60
CA HIS A 158 -13.67 3.23 -8.28
C HIS A 158 -14.81 3.81 -9.13
N ARG A 159 -15.94 4.19 -8.53
CA ARG A 159 -17.18 4.50 -9.27
C ARG A 159 -17.08 5.70 -10.21
N THR A 160 -16.25 6.69 -9.88
CA THR A 160 -16.12 7.91 -10.70
C THR A 160 -14.99 7.84 -11.73
N MET A 161 -14.05 6.91 -11.58
CA MET A 161 -12.86 6.81 -12.43
C MET A 161 -12.81 5.53 -13.25
N ASP A 162 -13.69 4.57 -12.97
CA ASP A 162 -13.63 3.21 -13.50
C ASP A 162 -12.28 2.50 -13.29
N ALA A 163 -11.47 2.99 -12.35
CA ALA A 163 -10.22 2.36 -11.95
C ALA A 163 -10.51 1.10 -11.13
N THR A 164 -9.71 0.06 -11.29
CA THR A 164 -9.96 -1.24 -10.66
C THR A 164 -8.76 -1.75 -9.87
N LEU A 165 -9.03 -2.44 -8.77
CA LEU A 165 -8.12 -3.38 -8.11
C LEU A 165 -8.71 -4.77 -8.23
N LYS A 166 -8.04 -5.69 -8.95
CA LYS A 166 -8.57 -7.04 -9.19
C LYS A 166 -7.54 -8.13 -9.04
N VAL A 167 -8.01 -9.33 -8.69
CA VAL A 167 -7.19 -10.55 -8.77
C VAL A 167 -7.04 -10.96 -10.23
N VAL A 168 -5.80 -11.18 -10.66
CA VAL A 168 -5.48 -11.81 -11.94
C VAL A 168 -4.73 -13.10 -11.60
N ALA A 169 -5.34 -14.24 -11.90
CA ALA A 169 -4.80 -15.57 -11.62
C ALA A 169 -5.24 -16.54 -12.72
#